data_AF-D9PIL1-F1
#
_entry.id   AF-D9PIL1-F1
#
_cell.length_a   1.000
_cell.length_b   1.000
_cell.length_c   1.000
_cell.angle_alpha   90.00
_cell.angle_beta   90.00
_cell.angle_gamma   90.00
#
_symmetry.space_group_name_H-M   'P 1'
#
loop_
_entity.id
_entity.type
_entity.pdbx_description
1 polymer ?
#
loop_
_entity_poly.entity_id
_entity_poly.type
_entity_poly.pdbx_seq_one_letter_code
_entity_poly.pdbx_strand_id
1 'polypeptide(L)'
;MDPVVLREYEAKLTDWLAQGYQLLADDVDGELRLTVHYVSREGGSGSEREQEFWPMTADIVQLLSANGVTISRALAGPRPWAGPHPEDR
;
A
#
# COMPACT_ATOMS: atom_id res chain seq x y z
N MET A 1 -5.09 -2.12 18.02
CA MET A 1 -6.21 -2.69 17.23
C MET A 1 -6.74 -3.94 17.92
N ASP A 2 -7.92 -4.47 17.56
CA ASP A 2 -8.35 -5.81 18.00
C ASP A 2 -7.38 -6.90 17.45
N PRO A 3 -6.86 -7.83 18.28
CA PRO A 3 -5.89 -8.83 17.83
C PRO A 3 -6.39 -9.80 16.76
N VAL A 4 -7.70 -10.08 16.71
CA VAL A 4 -8.30 -10.96 15.69
C VAL A 4 -8.25 -10.26 14.33
N VAL A 5 -8.64 -8.98 14.31
CA VAL A 5 -8.59 -8.15 13.09
C VAL A 5 -7.17 -7.99 12.57
N LEU A 6 -6.19 -7.78 13.47
CA LEU A 6 -4.78 -7.70 13.05
C LEU A 6 -4.29 -9.00 12.39
N ARG A 7 -4.70 -10.16 12.91
CA ARG A 7 -4.36 -11.46 12.33
C ARG A 7 -4.99 -11.69 10.97
N GLU A 8 -6.18 -11.16 10.73
CA GLU A 8 -6.82 -11.23 9.40
C GLU A 8 -6.00 -10.44 8.37
N TYR A 9 -5.53 -9.25 8.72
CA TYR A 9 -4.64 -8.46 7.87
C TYR A 9 -3.28 -9.14 7.63
N GLU A 10 -2.69 -9.72 8.68
CA GLU A 10 -1.44 -10.48 8.58
C GLU A 10 -1.58 -11.70 7.66
N ALA A 11 -2.65 -12.47 7.81
CA ALA A 11 -2.95 -13.63 6.98
C ALA A 11 -3.11 -13.24 5.50
N LYS A 12 -3.83 -12.13 5.25
CA LYS A 12 -4.05 -11.61 3.90
C LYS A 12 -2.78 -11.11 3.24
N LEU A 13 -1.96 -10.35 3.97
CA LEU A 13 -0.66 -9.89 3.49
C LEU A 13 0.25 -11.07 3.14
N THR A 14 0.28 -12.08 4.02
CA THR A 14 1.10 -13.28 3.81
C THR A 14 0.67 -14.05 2.58
N ASP A 15 -0.64 -14.19 2.35
CA ASP A 15 -1.18 -14.88 1.18
C ASP A 15 -0.79 -14.19 -0.13
N TRP A 16 -0.97 -12.86 -0.22
CA TRP A 16 -0.54 -12.09 -1.39
C TRP A 16 0.95 -12.19 -1.66
N LEU A 17 1.78 -12.08 -0.62
CA LEU A 17 3.24 -12.20 -0.75
C LEU A 17 3.65 -13.61 -1.19
N ALA A 18 3.01 -14.66 -0.65
CA ALA A 18 3.28 -16.05 -1.03
C ALA A 18 2.91 -16.34 -2.49
N GLN A 19 1.85 -15.71 -2.99
CA GLN A 19 1.44 -15.78 -4.40
C GLN A 19 2.34 -14.93 -5.32
N GLY A 20 3.26 -14.13 -4.77
CA GLY A 20 4.20 -13.32 -5.53
C GLY A 20 3.63 -11.99 -6.03
N TYR A 21 2.56 -11.51 -5.42
CA TYR A 21 2.04 -10.17 -5.70
C TYR A 21 3.03 -9.10 -5.25
N GLN A 22 3.04 -7.99 -5.98
CA GLN A 22 3.69 -6.75 -5.59
C GLN A 22 2.66 -5.88 -4.87
N LEU A 23 3.05 -5.28 -3.74
CA LEU A 23 2.19 -4.40 -2.97
C LEU A 23 2.75 -2.98 -2.94
N LEU A 24 1.85 -2.02 -3.14
CA LEU A 24 2.09 -0.60 -2.92
C LEU A 24 1.14 -0.12 -1.83
N ALA A 25 1.62 0.66 -0.87
CA ALA A 25 0.79 1.27 0.16
C ALA A 25 0.91 2.79 0.07
N ASP A 26 -0.23 3.47 -0.09
CA ASP A 26 -0.31 4.93 -0.09
C ASP A 26 -1.09 5.41 1.14
N ASP A 27 -0.63 6.49 1.78
CA ASP A 27 -1.44 7.23 2.76
C ASP A 27 -2.41 8.15 2.02
N VAL A 28 -3.71 7.92 2.20
CA VAL A 28 -4.81 8.67 1.57
C VAL A 28 -5.80 9.06 2.67
N ASP A 29 -5.86 10.35 2.97
CA ASP A 29 -6.81 10.94 3.92
C ASP A 29 -6.84 10.25 5.31
N GLY A 30 -5.69 9.72 5.77
CA GLY A 30 -5.58 9.03 7.07
C GLY A 30 -5.93 7.55 7.02
N GLU A 31 -6.09 6.97 5.83
CA GLU A 31 -6.20 5.54 5.58
C GLU A 31 -5.04 5.05 4.70
N LEU A 32 -4.77 3.74 4.74
CA LEU A 32 -3.78 3.11 3.87
C LEU A 32 -4.50 2.50 2.67
N ARG A 33 -4.28 3.06 1.48
CA ARG A 33 -4.70 2.43 0.22
C ARG A 33 -3.63 1.46 -0.21
N LEU A 34 -3.91 0.16 -0.08
CA LEU A 34 -3.08 -0.91 -0.62
C LEU A 34 -3.48 -1.17 -2.08
N THR A 35 -2.51 -1.11 -2.99
CA THR A 35 -2.64 -1.65 -4.35
C THR A 35 -1.87 -2.94 -4.44
N VAL A 36 -2.58 -4.03 -4.72
CA VAL A 36 -2.04 -5.39 -4.82
C VAL A 36 -2.02 -5.77 -6.29
N HIS A 37 -0.83 -6.05 -6.83
CA HIS A 37 -0.62 -6.21 -8.26
C HIS A 37 0.13 -7.51 -8.55
N TYR A 38 -0.52 -8.43 -9.28
CA TYR A 38 0.15 -9.61 -9.79
C TYR A 38 0.70 -9.36 -11.18
N VAL A 39 2.01 -9.53 -11.34
CA VAL A 39 2.66 -9.54 -12.65
C VAL A 39 3.00 -10.97 -12.98
N SER A 40 2.29 -11.56 -13.96
CA SER A 40 2.64 -12.88 -14.47
C SER A 40 4.08 -12.89 -14.98
N ARG A 41 4.87 -13.88 -14.56
CA ARG A 41 6.25 -14.03 -15.05
C ARG A 41 6.22 -14.45 -16.52
N GLU A 42 7.08 -13.81 -17.32
CA GLU A 42 7.31 -13.95 -18.77
C GLU A 42 6.21 -14.65 -19.61
N GLY A 43 5.49 -13.86 -20.41
CA GLY A 43 4.62 -14.34 -21.50
C GLY A 43 3.14 -14.52 -21.12
N GLY A 44 2.76 -14.36 -19.86
CA GLY A 44 1.37 -14.39 -19.43
C GLY A 44 0.64 -13.07 -19.65
N SER A 45 -0.40 -13.06 -20.48
CA SER A 45 -1.34 -11.94 -20.59
C SER A 45 -2.30 -11.96 -19.40
N GLY A 46 -1.93 -11.28 -18.31
CA GLY A 46 -2.79 -11.12 -17.14
C GLY A 46 -2.11 -10.24 -16.08
N SER A 47 -2.76 -9.12 -15.76
CA SER A 47 -2.45 -8.28 -14.60
C SER A 47 -3.70 -8.31 -13.74
N GLU A 48 -3.61 -8.91 -12.56
CA GLU A 48 -4.65 -8.76 -11.54
C GLU A 48 -4.27 -7.58 -10.64
N ARG A 49 -5.19 -6.63 -10.51
CA ARG A 49 -5.01 -5.46 -9.66
C ARG A 49 -6.19 -5.34 -8.73
N GLU A 50 -5.94 -5.51 -7.45
CA GLU A 50 -6.89 -5.26 -6.38
C GLU A 50 -6.49 -4.00 -5.60
N GLN A 51 -7.48 -3.29 -5.06
CA GLN A 51 -7.26 -2.16 -4.16
C GLN A 51 -8.07 -2.34 -2.89
N GLU A 52 -7.42 -2.09 -1.76
CA GLU A 52 -8.05 -2.17 -0.44
C GLU A 52 -7.67 -0.99 0.43
N PHE A 53 -8.57 -0.64 1.33
CA PHE A 53 -8.34 0.38 2.34
C PHE A 53 -8.17 -0.29 3.69
N TRP A 54 -7.00 -0.08 4.28
CA TRP A 54 -6.66 -0.58 5.60
C TRP A 54 -6.53 0.61 6.56
N PRO A 55 -6.85 0.43 7.84
CA PRO A 55 -6.76 1.53 8.79
C PRO A 55 -5.30 1.90 9.06
N MET A 56 -5.01 3.21 9.09
CA MET A 56 -3.68 3.73 9.39
C MET A 56 -3.37 3.66 10.89
N THR A 57 -3.12 2.46 11.39
CA THR A 57 -2.73 2.22 12.80
C THR A 57 -1.25 1.86 12.90
N ALA A 58 -0.64 2.10 14.06
CA ALA A 58 0.76 1.75 14.30
C ALA A 58 1.04 0.25 14.07
N ASP A 59 0.11 -0.61 14.49
CA ASP A 59 0.18 -2.07 14.30
C ASP A 59 0.26 -2.43 12.80
N ILE A 60 -0.58 -1.81 11.96
CA ILE A 60 -0.62 -2.07 10.50
C ILE A 60 0.61 -1.49 9.80
N VAL A 61 1.04 -0.29 10.19
CA VAL A 61 2.27 0.33 9.65
C VAL A 61 3.48 -0.55 9.93
N GLN A 62 3.56 -1.10 11.15
CA GLN A 62 4.62 -2.02 11.53
C GLN A 62 4.55 -3.33 10.73
N LEU A 63 3.35 -3.92 10.56
CA LEU A 63 3.14 -5.12 9.76
C LEU A 63 3.64 -4.94 8.32
N LEU A 64 3.24 -3.85 7.65
CA LEU A 64 3.66 -3.56 6.28
C LEU A 64 5.17 -3.34 6.17
N SER A 65 5.74 -2.54 7.08
CA SER A 65 7.18 -2.23 7.09
C SER A 65 8.03 -3.48 7.36
N ALA A 66 7.60 -4.35 8.26
CA ALA A 66 8.28 -5.61 8.58
C ALA A 66 8.32 -6.58 7.38
N ASN A 67 7.38 -6.45 6.45
CA ASN A 67 7.30 -7.24 5.23
C ASN A 67 7.85 -6.49 4.00
N GLY A 68 8.58 -5.38 4.21
CA GLY A 68 9.25 -4.64 3.14
C GLY A 68 8.32 -3.76 2.29
N VAL A 69 7.06 -3.59 2.68
CA VAL A 69 6.11 -2.70 2.00
C VAL A 69 6.33 -1.27 2.50
N THR A 70 6.84 -0.42 1.62
CA THR A 70 7.07 1.00 1.94
C THR A 70 5.77 1.80 1.76
N ILE A 71 5.41 2.57 2.77
CA ILE A 71 4.24 3.47 2.71
C ILE A 71 4.66 4.78 2.05
N SER A 72 4.11 5.03 0.87
CA SER A 72 4.23 6.31 0.17
C SER A 72 3.33 7.34 0.83
N ARG A 73 3.93 8.44 1.30
CA ARG A 73 3.21 9.61 1.83
C ARG A 73 2.98 10.68 0.77
N ALA A 74 2.97 10.30 -0.50
CA ALA A 74 2.64 11.24 -1.56
C ALA A 74 1.19 11.69 -1.37
N LEU A 75 1.03 12.85 -0.70
CA LEU A 75 -0.22 13.59 -0.52
C LEU A 75 -1.10 13.39 -1.76
N ALA A 76 -2.31 12.87 -1.53
CA ALA A 76 -3.26 12.56 -2.57
C ALA A 76 -3.31 13.66 -3.65
N GLY A 77 -2.97 13.30 -4.88
CA GLY A 77 -3.13 14.12 -6.08
C GLY A 77 -1.84 14.62 -6.71
N PRO A 78 -1.88 15.01 -8.01
CA PRO A 78 -0.77 15.74 -8.61
C PRO A 78 -0.48 16.97 -7.74
N ARG A 79 0.80 17.31 -7.54
CA ARG A 79 1.17 18.59 -6.91
C ARG A 79 0.34 19.68 -7.59
N PRO A 80 -0.44 20.52 -6.86
CA PRO A 80 -1.36 21.49 -7.48
C PRO A 80 -0.66 22.57 -8.32
N TRP A 81 0.67 22.52 -8.42
CA TRP A 81 1.53 23.55 -8.99
C TRP A 81 2.69 22.87 -9.74
N ALA A 82 2.87 23.24 -11.00
CA ALA A 82 4.07 22.94 -11.76
C ALA A 82 5.10 24.05 -11.51
N GLY A 83 5.86 23.97 -10.41
CA GLY A 83 6.86 25.00 -10.06
C GLY A 83 7.49 24.79 -8.67
N PRO A 84 8.37 25.70 -8.18
CA PRO A 84 8.83 25.84 -6.78
C PRO A 84 7.78 26.60 -5.90
N HIS A 85 7.71 26.31 -4.58
CA HIS A 85 6.56 26.70 -3.75
C HIS A 85 6.64 28.21 -3.54
N PRO A 86 5.53 28.94 -3.50
CA PRO A 86 5.57 30.38 -3.24
C PRO A 86 6.21 30.75 -1.89
N GLU A 87 6.37 29.80 -0.95
CA GLU A 87 7.07 30.01 0.33
C GLU A 87 8.55 29.59 0.33
N ASP A 88 9.06 29.03 -0.78
CA ASP A 88 10.49 28.70 -0.98
C ASP A 88 11.30 29.92 -1.49
N ARG A 89 10.75 31.15 -1.42
CA ARG A 89 11.37 32.37 -1.95
C ARG A 89 11.82 33.34 -0.87
#